data_AF-A0A2P8I6Y1-F1
#
_entry.id   AF-A0A2P8I6Y1-F1
#
_cell.length_a   1.000
_cell.length_b   1.000
_cell.length_c   1.000
_cell.angle_alpha   90.00
_cell.angle_beta   90.00
_cell.angle_gamma   90.00
#
_symmetry.space_group_name_H-M   'P 1'
#
loop_
_entity.id
_entity.type
_entity.pdbx_description
1 polymer ?
#
loop_
_entity_poly.entity_id
_entity_poly.type
_entity_poly.pdbx_seq_one_letter_code
_entity_poly.pdbx_strand_id
1 'polypeptide(L)'
;MVWRRLAGAVLAAGLVLLAAPVTAGAQAQEGIGYETDPQGYLNKPAGGDWLGSYLWRGQQVWCVQYSLLAPDSSVEYKEGDELLSKGGARLADDVAGSISYLLLRYANTQSADEAAALAHLLHTWTAFEDPARGISLDPNSDFRHIAYNADFHFQQLGRFGQAQQAVGRLQAEAAANRGPWTAKVSAPDKEQVIGTPDTWVVDITKTDGGQVAGAPVTVELTDATLEDGTAAGELTTSTDGKALAVKVVPTGPNPSFTVKLDSPADRPKVHVPANDNMQRIVTTGGEKKLTANASTTAKTPPGVVKVGKTDAETGKAIAGVALKVTAPDGQSPAKRQDDTALTGPEGEALVLQTATDGTATVPDLRTPQEVCLIEVAPAKGYEEFFDPNAPPKVCGTVEPGQTLVLALTNKPDKPVVPITIPAGSEGAGVVAKAAYTTEVSTGALVGFGGVVLIGATLVGLLVRRRATSRS
;
A
#
# COMPACT_ATOMS: atom_id res chain seq x y z
N MET A 1 -46.02 45.74 -31.50
CA MET A 1 -46.47 44.59 -30.68
C MET A 1 -46.35 44.97 -29.22
N VAL A 2 -47.39 45.55 -28.65
CA VAL A 2 -47.42 46.01 -27.25
C VAL A 2 -48.86 45.89 -26.76
N TRP A 3 -49.09 45.05 -25.74
CA TRP A 3 -50.12 45.25 -24.70
C TRP A 3 -49.88 44.22 -23.60
N ARG A 4 -49.48 44.66 -22.40
CA ARG A 4 -50.27 45.20 -21.28
C ARG A 4 -51.08 44.15 -20.52
N ARG A 5 -50.78 44.13 -19.22
CA ARG A 5 -51.34 43.36 -18.11
C ARG A 5 -52.86 43.44 -18.03
N LEU A 6 -53.48 42.35 -17.57
CA LEU A 6 -54.77 42.37 -16.88
C LEU A 6 -54.65 41.57 -15.59
N ALA A 7 -54.99 42.25 -14.50
CA ALA A 7 -55.20 41.69 -13.18
C ALA A 7 -56.56 40.99 -13.11
N GLY A 8 -56.64 39.91 -12.33
CA GLY A 8 -57.90 39.27 -11.95
C GLY A 8 -57.78 38.75 -10.52
N ALA A 9 -58.41 39.45 -9.58
CA ALA A 9 -58.55 39.06 -8.18
C ALA A 9 -59.75 38.13 -8.03
N VAL A 10 -59.59 36.99 -7.36
CA VAL A 10 -60.72 36.17 -6.88
C VAL A 10 -60.36 35.43 -5.57
N LEU A 11 -61.12 35.80 -4.52
CA LEU A 11 -61.55 35.04 -3.34
C LEU A 11 -60.52 34.48 -2.34
N ALA A 12 -60.37 35.22 -1.25
CA ALA A 12 -60.12 34.68 0.08
C ALA A 12 -61.33 33.86 0.55
N ALA A 13 -61.15 32.56 0.72
CA ALA A 13 -62.03 31.70 1.51
C ALA A 13 -61.19 31.10 2.64
N GLY A 14 -61.51 31.51 3.87
CA GLY A 14 -60.83 31.08 5.07
C GLY A 14 -61.03 29.59 5.33
N LEU A 15 -59.91 28.89 5.51
CA LEU A 15 -59.83 27.65 6.25
C LEU A 15 -58.95 27.95 7.46
N VAL A 16 -59.61 28.30 8.57
CA VAL A 16 -59.00 28.19 9.90
C VAL A 16 -58.85 26.69 10.13
N LEU A 17 -57.73 26.14 9.70
CA LEU A 17 -57.24 24.88 10.26
C LEU A 17 -56.95 25.19 11.72
N LEU A 18 -57.80 24.67 12.60
CA LEU A 18 -57.49 24.50 14.00
C LEU A 18 -56.17 23.74 14.06
N ALA A 19 -55.07 24.47 14.27
CA ALA A 19 -53.82 23.93 14.73
C ALA A 19 -54.05 23.44 16.16
N ALA A 20 -54.70 22.28 16.29
CA ALA A 20 -54.49 21.47 17.47
C ALA A 20 -52.99 21.15 17.47
N PRO A 21 -52.25 21.44 18.55
CA PRO A 21 -50.92 20.91 18.69
C PRO A 21 -51.08 19.39 18.63
N VAL A 22 -50.65 18.79 17.52
CA VAL A 22 -50.37 17.36 17.49
C VAL A 22 -49.20 17.22 18.44
N THR A 23 -49.48 16.90 19.70
CA THR A 23 -48.51 16.28 20.57
C THR A 23 -48.19 14.96 19.90
N ALA A 24 -47.23 14.97 18.98
CA ALA A 24 -46.59 13.77 18.49
C ALA A 24 -45.89 13.17 19.72
N GLY A 25 -46.63 12.36 20.48
CA GLY A 25 -46.06 11.48 21.48
C GLY A 25 -45.17 10.53 20.68
N ALA A 26 -43.89 10.85 20.62
CA ALA A 26 -42.98 10.13 19.77
C ALA A 26 -42.93 8.68 20.26
N GLN A 27 -43.27 7.77 19.34
CA GLN A 27 -43.28 6.33 19.58
C GLN A 27 -41.91 5.78 19.19
N ALA A 28 -41.46 4.73 19.87
CA ALA A 28 -40.25 4.04 19.47
C ALA A 28 -40.34 3.63 18.00
N GLN A 29 -39.28 3.91 17.25
CA GLN A 29 -39.20 3.57 15.84
C GLN A 29 -38.32 2.35 15.67
N GLU A 30 -38.94 1.22 15.34
CA GLU A 30 -38.22 0.00 14.98
C GLU A 30 -37.46 0.19 13.67
N GLY A 31 -36.27 -0.38 13.59
CA GLY A 31 -35.42 -0.37 12.42
C GLY A 31 -35.54 -1.68 11.65
N ILE A 32 -34.41 -2.38 11.51
CA ILE A 32 -34.28 -3.63 10.76
C ILE A 32 -34.30 -4.79 11.75
N GLY A 33 -35.15 -5.81 11.53
CA GLY A 33 -35.31 -6.95 12.44
C GLY A 33 -36.62 -7.70 12.26
N TYR A 34 -37.00 -8.45 13.30
CA TYR A 34 -38.23 -9.25 13.33
C TYR A 34 -38.97 -9.09 14.65
N GLU A 35 -40.30 -9.04 14.59
CA GLU A 35 -41.17 -9.22 15.75
C GLU A 35 -41.34 -10.72 16.04
N THR A 36 -41.15 -11.11 17.30
CA THR A 36 -41.23 -12.49 17.78
C THR A 36 -42.34 -12.65 18.82
N ASP A 37 -42.73 -13.89 19.12
CA ASP A 37 -43.65 -14.13 20.24
C ASP A 37 -43.02 -13.56 21.53
N PRO A 38 -43.82 -12.90 22.39
CA PRO A 38 -43.28 -12.22 23.56
C PRO A 38 -42.82 -13.22 24.64
N GLN A 39 -41.64 -13.00 25.22
CA GLN A 39 -41.30 -13.61 26.51
C GLN A 39 -42.15 -12.95 27.60
N GLY A 40 -42.78 -13.75 28.45
CA GLY A 40 -43.65 -13.25 29.54
C GLY A 40 -42.88 -12.62 30.69
N TYR A 41 -43.44 -11.53 31.25
CA TYR A 41 -43.02 -10.93 32.51
C TYR A 41 -44.20 -10.18 33.16
N LEU A 42 -44.06 -9.75 34.42
CA LEU A 42 -45.14 -9.14 35.18
C LEU A 42 -45.61 -7.84 34.54
N ASN A 43 -46.93 -7.73 34.28
CA ASN A 43 -47.58 -6.58 33.65
C ASN A 43 -47.04 -6.26 32.25
N LYS A 44 -46.55 -7.26 31.50
CA LYS A 44 -46.14 -7.07 30.11
C LYS A 44 -47.30 -6.53 29.27
N PRO A 45 -47.11 -5.40 28.55
CA PRO A 45 -48.10 -4.91 27.58
C PRO A 45 -48.36 -5.94 26.48
N ALA A 46 -49.54 -5.87 25.85
CA ALA A 46 -49.83 -6.69 24.67
C ALA A 46 -48.91 -6.31 23.50
N GLY A 47 -48.43 -7.30 22.75
CA GLY A 47 -47.51 -7.13 21.61
C GLY A 47 -46.44 -8.22 21.56
N GLY A 48 -45.67 -8.29 20.48
CA GLY A 48 -44.50 -9.15 20.37
C GLY A 48 -43.23 -8.54 20.96
N ASP A 49 -42.15 -9.33 20.95
CA ASP A 49 -40.80 -8.84 21.25
C ASP A 49 -40.05 -8.54 19.96
N TRP A 50 -39.58 -7.31 19.81
CA TRP A 50 -38.75 -6.89 18.69
C TRP A 50 -37.30 -7.36 18.86
N LEU A 51 -36.78 -8.10 17.89
CA LEU A 51 -35.37 -8.47 17.76
C LEU A 51 -34.79 -7.77 16.55
N GLY A 52 -34.09 -6.67 16.78
CA GLY A 52 -33.49 -5.88 15.71
C GLY A 52 -32.91 -4.57 16.19
N SER A 53 -32.63 -3.69 15.24
CA SER A 53 -32.20 -2.33 15.51
C SER A 53 -33.40 -1.40 15.75
N TYR A 54 -33.13 -0.21 16.27
CA TYR A 54 -34.07 0.90 16.39
C TYR A 54 -33.53 2.12 15.66
N LEU A 55 -34.40 3.09 15.39
CA LEU A 55 -34.04 4.38 14.84
C LEU A 55 -34.14 5.47 15.91
N TRP A 56 -33.00 6.07 16.24
CA TRP A 56 -32.95 7.25 17.11
C TRP A 56 -32.39 8.43 16.30
N ARG A 57 -33.22 9.46 16.11
CA ARG A 57 -32.90 10.64 15.27
C ARG A 57 -32.43 10.28 13.85
N GLY A 58 -33.02 9.24 13.27
CA GLY A 58 -32.67 8.74 11.94
C GLY A 58 -31.40 7.89 11.88
N GLN A 59 -30.76 7.61 13.02
CA GLN A 59 -29.59 6.73 13.10
C GLN A 59 -30.00 5.36 13.63
N GLN A 60 -29.38 4.30 13.08
CA GLN A 60 -29.53 2.94 13.55
C GLN A 60 -28.83 2.76 14.90
N VAL A 61 -29.56 2.26 15.90
CA VAL A 61 -29.05 2.05 17.26
C VAL A 61 -29.50 0.70 17.80
N TRP A 62 -28.76 0.18 18.77
CA TRP A 62 -28.98 -1.15 19.34
C TRP A 62 -29.22 -1.08 20.83
N CYS A 63 -30.23 -1.82 21.24
CA CYS A 63 -30.67 -1.92 22.62
C CYS A 63 -29.85 -2.98 23.38
N VAL A 64 -29.43 -2.65 24.61
CA VAL A 64 -28.56 -3.54 25.41
C VAL A 64 -29.17 -3.88 26.79
N GLN A 65 -30.43 -3.54 27.04
CA GLN A 65 -31.11 -3.82 28.30
C GLN A 65 -32.54 -4.30 28.05
N TYR A 66 -32.67 -5.58 27.73
CA TYR A 66 -33.93 -6.21 27.35
C TYR A 66 -35.12 -5.78 28.23
N SER A 67 -36.29 -5.59 27.61
CA SER A 67 -37.56 -5.19 28.23
C SER A 67 -37.65 -3.79 28.86
N LEU A 68 -36.58 -2.98 28.90
CA LEU A 68 -36.77 -1.53 29.14
C LEU A 68 -37.39 -0.86 27.90
N LEU A 69 -37.92 0.36 28.05
CA LEU A 69 -38.56 1.09 26.95
C LEU A 69 -37.57 1.30 25.81
N ALA A 70 -38.00 0.99 24.58
CA ALA A 70 -37.21 1.24 23.38
C ALA A 70 -36.87 2.74 23.22
N PRO A 71 -35.75 3.07 22.54
CA PRO A 71 -35.34 4.45 22.32
C PRO A 71 -36.42 5.22 21.57
N ASP A 72 -36.78 6.37 22.14
CA ASP A 72 -37.65 7.35 21.48
C ASP A 72 -36.78 8.49 20.93
N SER A 73 -37.05 8.87 19.68
CA SER A 73 -36.50 10.05 19.02
C SER A 73 -36.60 11.36 19.84
N SER A 74 -37.59 11.49 20.72
CA SER A 74 -37.78 12.67 21.58
C SER A 74 -36.88 12.69 22.82
N VAL A 75 -36.32 11.54 23.21
CA VAL A 75 -35.50 11.42 24.41
C VAL A 75 -34.03 11.69 24.10
N GLU A 76 -33.44 12.54 24.93
CA GLU A 76 -32.02 12.83 24.88
C GLU A 76 -31.21 11.71 25.50
N TYR A 77 -30.11 11.39 24.83
CA TYR A 77 -29.09 10.46 25.28
C TYR A 77 -27.78 11.21 25.48
N LYS A 78 -27.05 10.87 26.55
CA LYS A 78 -25.70 11.35 26.83
C LYS A 78 -24.71 10.23 26.63
N GLU A 79 -23.47 10.55 26.30
CA GLU A 79 -22.39 9.56 26.38
C GLU A 79 -22.30 9.02 27.81
N GLY A 80 -22.26 7.69 27.92
CA GLY A 80 -22.05 6.97 29.17
C GLY A 80 -20.69 6.30 29.23
N ASP A 81 -20.50 5.56 30.31
CA ASP A 81 -19.30 4.76 30.54
C ASP A 81 -19.34 3.44 29.75
N GLU A 82 -18.50 2.50 30.18
CA GLU A 82 -18.47 1.12 29.73
C GLU A 82 -19.87 0.47 29.76
N LEU A 83 -20.15 -0.36 28.75
CA LEU A 83 -21.28 -1.27 28.75
C LEU A 83 -21.17 -2.29 29.88
N LEU A 84 -22.19 -2.31 30.73
CA LEU A 84 -22.37 -3.28 31.81
C LEU A 84 -23.55 -4.21 31.48
N SER A 85 -23.69 -5.29 32.23
CA SER A 85 -24.91 -6.08 32.21
C SER A 85 -26.10 -5.24 32.71
N LYS A 86 -27.32 -5.74 32.49
CA LYS A 86 -28.57 -5.14 32.93
C LYS A 86 -28.59 -4.94 34.44
N GLY A 87 -28.05 -5.91 35.20
CA GLY A 87 -27.87 -5.80 36.65
C GLY A 87 -26.75 -4.84 37.06
N GLY A 88 -25.93 -4.33 36.14
CA GLY A 88 -24.78 -3.47 36.41
C GLY A 88 -23.48 -4.22 36.70
N ALA A 89 -23.39 -5.51 36.35
CA ALA A 89 -22.15 -6.27 36.44
C ALA A 89 -21.21 -5.89 35.28
N ARG A 90 -19.90 -5.85 35.56
CA ARG A 90 -18.90 -5.75 34.49
C ARG A 90 -18.98 -7.01 33.61
N LEU A 91 -19.00 -6.81 32.29
CA LEU A 91 -18.96 -7.92 31.34
C LEU A 91 -17.60 -8.62 31.35
N ALA A 92 -17.57 -9.93 31.11
CA ALA A 92 -16.31 -10.62 30.85
C ALA A 92 -15.57 -9.97 29.67
N ASP A 93 -14.24 -9.92 29.71
CA ASP A 93 -13.43 -9.21 28.71
C ASP A 93 -13.64 -9.78 27.30
N ASP A 94 -13.85 -11.08 27.24
CA ASP A 94 -14.01 -11.84 26.02
C ASP A 94 -15.40 -11.60 25.37
N VAL A 95 -16.43 -11.40 26.19
CA VAL A 95 -17.77 -10.93 25.79
C VAL A 95 -17.75 -9.47 25.34
N ALA A 96 -17.10 -8.59 26.10
CA ALA A 96 -16.95 -7.18 25.72
C ALA A 96 -16.24 -7.03 24.37
N GLY A 97 -15.17 -7.79 24.14
CA GLY A 97 -14.47 -7.83 22.86
C GLY A 97 -15.33 -8.36 21.71
N SER A 98 -16.16 -9.38 21.95
CA SER A 98 -17.11 -9.89 20.96
C SER A 98 -18.17 -8.84 20.60
N ILE A 99 -18.71 -8.11 21.58
CA ILE A 99 -19.65 -7.02 21.34
C ILE A 99 -18.99 -5.90 20.52
N SER A 100 -17.81 -5.43 20.91
CA SER A 100 -17.08 -4.40 20.15
C SER A 100 -16.86 -4.81 18.69
N TYR A 101 -16.44 -6.05 18.44
CA TYR A 101 -16.25 -6.55 17.07
C TYR A 101 -17.56 -6.59 16.28
N LEU A 102 -18.64 -7.10 16.88
CA LEU A 102 -19.92 -7.16 16.19
C LEU A 102 -20.49 -5.77 15.91
N LEU A 103 -20.32 -4.81 16.81
CA LEU A 103 -20.74 -3.44 16.55
C LEU A 103 -19.90 -2.79 15.45
N LEU A 104 -18.58 -2.99 15.45
CA LEU A 104 -17.71 -2.53 14.36
C LEU A 104 -18.16 -3.08 13.00
N ARG A 105 -18.50 -4.39 12.93
CA ARG A 105 -18.77 -5.06 11.65
C ARG A 105 -20.22 -4.99 11.20
N TYR A 106 -21.16 -5.06 12.14
CA TYR A 106 -22.58 -5.33 11.87
C TYR A 106 -23.54 -4.25 12.39
N ALA A 107 -23.07 -3.21 13.08
CA ALA A 107 -23.99 -2.19 13.59
C ALA A 107 -24.79 -1.47 12.49
N ASN A 108 -24.26 -1.40 11.28
CA ASN A 108 -24.88 -0.78 10.11
C ASN A 108 -25.44 -1.80 9.11
N THR A 109 -25.62 -3.07 9.52
CA THR A 109 -26.19 -4.09 8.64
C THR A 109 -27.54 -3.66 8.08
N GLN A 110 -27.79 -4.01 6.82
CA GLN A 110 -29.06 -3.84 6.14
C GLN A 110 -29.87 -5.14 6.08
N SER A 111 -29.35 -6.23 6.66
CA SER A 111 -29.98 -7.54 6.68
C SER A 111 -30.83 -7.71 7.94
N ALA A 112 -32.11 -8.04 7.77
CA ALA A 112 -33.01 -8.37 8.89
C ALA A 112 -32.52 -9.58 9.70
N ASP A 113 -31.99 -10.60 9.03
CA ASP A 113 -31.41 -11.78 9.67
C ASP A 113 -30.20 -11.43 10.54
N GLU A 114 -29.27 -10.60 10.03
CA GLU A 114 -28.10 -10.18 10.80
C GLU A 114 -28.48 -9.23 11.94
N ALA A 115 -29.45 -8.35 11.70
CA ALA A 115 -29.90 -7.42 12.72
C ALA A 115 -30.56 -8.14 13.90
N ALA A 116 -31.47 -9.07 13.61
CA ALA A 116 -32.09 -9.89 14.64
C ALA A 116 -31.06 -10.75 15.39
N ALA A 117 -30.08 -11.31 14.68
CA ALA A 117 -28.99 -12.07 15.28
C ALA A 117 -28.10 -11.21 16.19
N LEU A 118 -27.74 -9.99 15.76
CA LEU A 118 -26.96 -9.05 16.56
C LEU A 118 -27.72 -8.64 17.82
N ALA A 119 -28.99 -8.24 17.70
CA ALA A 119 -29.82 -7.87 18.85
C ALA A 119 -29.95 -9.03 19.85
N HIS A 120 -30.17 -10.25 19.35
CA HIS A 120 -30.21 -11.46 20.17
C HIS A 120 -28.91 -11.70 20.95
N LEU A 121 -27.75 -11.61 20.29
CA LEU A 121 -26.45 -11.77 20.93
C LEU A 121 -26.18 -10.68 21.97
N LEU A 122 -26.49 -9.42 21.66
CA LEU A 122 -26.37 -8.30 22.60
C LEU A 122 -27.20 -8.58 23.87
N HIS A 123 -28.48 -8.90 23.73
CA HIS A 123 -29.34 -9.20 24.87
C HIS A 123 -28.92 -10.46 25.64
N THR A 124 -28.45 -11.49 24.96
CA THR A 124 -27.92 -12.71 25.60
C THR A 124 -26.74 -12.38 26.51
N TRP A 125 -25.83 -11.51 26.07
CA TRP A 125 -24.64 -11.16 26.83
C TRP A 125 -24.83 -10.06 27.85
N THR A 126 -25.80 -9.17 27.67
CA THR A 126 -26.00 -8.03 28.56
C THR A 126 -27.18 -8.21 29.51
N ALA A 127 -28.15 -9.07 29.24
CA ALA A 127 -29.33 -9.24 30.08
C ALA A 127 -29.51 -10.69 30.57
N PHE A 128 -28.42 -11.40 30.82
CA PHE A 128 -28.43 -12.75 31.40
C PHE A 128 -28.96 -12.77 32.85
N GLU A 129 -29.38 -13.96 33.31
CA GLU A 129 -29.82 -14.19 34.69
C GLU A 129 -28.67 -13.93 35.69
N ASP A 130 -28.89 -13.00 36.61
CA ASP A 130 -27.94 -12.63 37.67
C ASP A 130 -28.72 -12.45 38.99
N PRO A 131 -29.02 -13.55 39.70
CA PRO A 131 -29.83 -13.52 40.91
C PRO A 131 -29.21 -12.66 42.02
N ALA A 132 -27.89 -12.54 42.06
CA ALA A 132 -27.18 -11.69 43.02
C ALA A 132 -27.48 -10.20 42.83
N ARG A 133 -27.94 -9.81 41.63
CA ARG A 133 -28.36 -8.45 41.28
C ARG A 133 -29.85 -8.34 40.98
N GLY A 134 -30.63 -9.35 41.34
CA GLY A 134 -32.08 -9.37 41.17
C GLY A 134 -32.54 -9.49 39.71
N ILE A 135 -31.70 -9.98 38.81
CA ILE A 135 -32.06 -10.24 37.42
C ILE A 135 -32.43 -11.72 37.26
N SER A 136 -33.64 -12.03 36.82
CA SER A 136 -34.22 -13.39 36.86
C SER A 136 -35.09 -13.70 35.64
N LEU A 137 -35.19 -14.98 35.25
CA LEU A 137 -36.16 -15.44 34.24
C LEU A 137 -37.58 -15.68 34.80
N ASP A 138 -37.81 -15.45 36.09
CA ASP A 138 -39.14 -15.59 36.72
C ASP A 138 -40.16 -14.66 36.02
N PRO A 139 -41.27 -15.19 35.47
CA PRO A 139 -42.30 -14.40 34.80
C PRO A 139 -43.03 -13.40 35.74
N ASN A 140 -42.84 -13.49 37.06
CA ASN A 140 -43.31 -12.49 38.02
C ASN A 140 -42.34 -11.31 38.20
N SER A 141 -41.17 -11.35 37.57
CA SER A 141 -40.25 -10.21 37.52
C SER A 141 -40.85 -9.09 36.69
N ASP A 142 -40.68 -7.83 37.10
CA ASP A 142 -41.04 -6.69 36.26
C ASP A 142 -40.03 -6.49 35.11
N PHE A 143 -40.31 -5.54 34.24
CA PHE A 143 -39.47 -5.22 33.09
C PHE A 143 -38.03 -4.75 33.45
N ARG A 144 -37.80 -4.25 34.67
CA ARG A 144 -36.47 -3.85 35.17
C ARG A 144 -35.65 -5.04 35.66
N HIS A 145 -36.32 -6.11 36.11
CA HIS A 145 -35.68 -7.27 36.73
C HIS A 145 -35.71 -8.53 35.86
N ILE A 146 -36.53 -8.59 34.80
CA ILE A 146 -36.58 -9.74 33.90
C ILE A 146 -35.28 -9.89 33.09
N ALA A 147 -34.70 -11.10 33.10
CA ALA A 147 -33.59 -11.51 32.25
C ALA A 147 -34.06 -11.83 30.83
N TYR A 148 -33.16 -11.79 29.86
CA TYR A 148 -33.43 -12.23 28.49
C TYR A 148 -33.34 -13.76 28.39
N ASN A 149 -34.41 -14.40 27.94
CA ASN A 149 -34.44 -15.84 27.72
C ASN A 149 -33.82 -16.17 26.35
N ALA A 150 -32.50 -16.38 26.35
CA ALA A 150 -31.74 -16.64 25.12
C ALA A 150 -32.28 -17.84 24.33
N ASP A 151 -32.55 -18.98 24.98
CA ASP A 151 -33.03 -20.19 24.30
C ASP A 151 -34.40 -19.98 23.66
N PHE A 152 -35.33 -19.33 24.37
CA PHE A 152 -36.65 -19.00 23.85
C PHE A 152 -36.55 -18.14 22.59
N HIS A 153 -35.81 -17.03 22.66
CA HIS A 153 -35.69 -16.12 21.52
C HIS A 153 -34.89 -16.73 20.36
N PHE A 154 -33.86 -17.54 20.64
CA PHE A 154 -33.11 -18.26 19.62
C PHE A 154 -34.00 -19.25 18.85
N GLN A 155 -34.91 -19.95 19.53
CA GLN A 155 -35.89 -20.82 18.87
C GLN A 155 -36.89 -20.02 18.02
N GLN A 156 -37.33 -18.85 18.51
CA GLN A 156 -38.21 -17.96 17.74
C GLN A 156 -37.55 -17.47 16.45
N LEU A 157 -36.24 -17.17 16.46
CA LEU A 157 -35.49 -16.81 15.24
C LEU A 157 -35.50 -17.90 14.17
N GLY A 158 -35.69 -19.18 14.55
CA GLY A 158 -35.80 -20.29 13.60
C GLY A 158 -37.01 -20.18 12.65
N ARG A 159 -37.98 -19.31 12.97
CA ARG A 159 -39.13 -19.01 12.11
C ARG A 159 -38.80 -18.04 10.98
N PHE A 160 -37.67 -17.35 11.04
CA PHE A 160 -37.32 -16.25 10.15
C PHE A 160 -36.04 -16.56 9.37
N GLY A 161 -36.23 -16.87 8.08
CA GLY A 161 -35.17 -16.88 7.08
C GLY A 161 -33.89 -17.58 7.55
N GLN A 162 -32.79 -16.83 7.62
CA GLN A 162 -31.48 -17.29 8.06
C GLN A 162 -31.09 -16.71 9.43
N ALA A 163 -32.00 -16.02 10.14
CA ALA A 163 -31.69 -15.31 11.38
C ALA A 163 -31.04 -16.21 12.44
N GLN A 164 -31.59 -17.41 12.66
CA GLN A 164 -31.01 -18.38 13.59
C GLN A 164 -29.59 -18.83 13.20
N GLN A 165 -29.33 -19.00 11.89
CA GLN A 165 -27.99 -19.37 11.40
C GLN A 165 -27.02 -18.18 11.50
N ALA A 166 -27.51 -16.96 11.29
CA ALA A 166 -26.73 -15.74 11.44
C ALA A 166 -26.22 -15.58 12.87
N VAL A 167 -26.97 -15.97 13.91
CA VAL A 167 -26.50 -15.98 15.31
C VAL A 167 -25.22 -16.81 15.44
N GLY A 168 -25.23 -18.07 14.96
CA GLY A 168 -24.07 -18.96 15.04
C GLY A 168 -22.86 -18.41 14.26
N ARG A 169 -23.11 -17.84 13.08
CA ARG A 169 -22.06 -17.21 12.26
C ARG A 169 -21.44 -16.00 12.95
N LEU A 170 -22.26 -15.04 13.39
CA LEU A 170 -21.78 -13.82 14.07
C LEU A 170 -21.01 -14.18 15.35
N GLN A 171 -21.50 -15.14 16.13
CA GLN A 171 -20.80 -15.61 17.32
C GLN A 171 -19.43 -16.21 16.99
N ALA A 172 -19.34 -17.05 15.94
CA ALA A 172 -18.07 -17.63 15.51
C ALA A 172 -17.09 -16.56 14.99
N GLU A 173 -17.56 -15.61 14.20
CA GLU A 173 -16.75 -14.49 13.71
C GLU A 173 -16.23 -13.61 14.86
N ALA A 174 -17.08 -13.31 15.85
CA ALA A 174 -16.70 -12.54 17.03
C ALA A 174 -15.67 -13.27 17.89
N ALA A 175 -15.83 -14.58 18.09
CA ALA A 175 -14.84 -15.38 18.81
C ALA A 175 -13.49 -15.41 18.06
N ALA A 176 -13.51 -15.47 16.74
CA ALA A 176 -12.30 -15.51 15.91
C ALA A 176 -11.57 -14.16 15.84
N ASN A 177 -12.30 -13.04 15.86
CA ASN A 177 -11.77 -11.72 15.52
C ASN A 177 -11.94 -10.63 16.60
N ARG A 178 -12.41 -10.97 17.81
CA ARG A 178 -12.51 -9.98 18.91
C ARG A 178 -11.18 -9.28 19.20
N GLY A 179 -11.28 -8.00 19.55
CA GLY A 179 -10.15 -7.19 19.96
C GLY A 179 -9.67 -7.45 21.40
N PRO A 180 -8.73 -6.63 21.90
CA PRO A 180 -8.08 -5.52 21.20
C PRO A 180 -7.19 -5.97 20.04
N TRP A 181 -7.21 -5.20 18.95
CA TRP A 181 -6.27 -5.38 17.84
C TRP A 181 -5.04 -4.48 18.00
N THR A 182 -3.93 -4.89 17.42
CA THR A 182 -2.76 -4.03 17.23
C THR A 182 -2.36 -4.02 15.76
N ALA A 183 -1.75 -2.93 15.31
CA ALA A 183 -1.33 -2.75 13.93
C ALA A 183 0.17 -2.44 13.88
N LYS A 184 0.88 -3.08 12.94
CA LYS A 184 2.29 -2.83 12.65
C LYS A 184 2.51 -2.88 11.14
N VAL A 185 3.35 -1.99 10.64
CA VAL A 185 3.87 -2.06 9.28
C VAL A 185 5.37 -2.31 9.37
N SER A 186 5.88 -3.19 8.52
CA SER A 186 7.32 -3.46 8.41
C SER A 186 7.77 -3.22 6.97
N ALA A 187 8.82 -2.41 6.82
CA ALA A 187 9.51 -2.23 5.55
C ALA A 187 10.43 -3.44 5.28
N PRO A 188 10.80 -3.71 4.02
CA PRO A 188 11.88 -4.62 3.67
C PRO A 188 13.19 -4.31 4.41
N ASP A 189 13.90 -5.37 4.82
CA ASP A 189 15.19 -5.25 5.53
C ASP A 189 16.32 -4.68 4.66
N LYS A 190 16.19 -4.83 3.34
CA LYS A 190 17.17 -4.34 2.38
C LYS A 190 16.77 -2.97 1.87
N GLU A 191 17.78 -2.15 1.60
CA GLU A 191 17.60 -0.89 0.88
C GLU A 191 16.91 -1.16 -0.47
N GLN A 192 15.91 -0.35 -0.79
CA GLN A 192 15.09 -0.56 -1.96
C GLN A 192 15.69 0.09 -3.21
N VAL A 193 15.21 -0.31 -4.38
CA VAL A 193 15.57 0.30 -5.66
C VAL A 193 14.34 1.00 -6.24
N ILE A 194 14.48 2.30 -6.53
CA ILE A 194 13.43 3.12 -7.15
C ILE A 194 12.97 2.47 -8.45
N GLY A 195 11.65 2.33 -8.61
CA GLY A 195 11.02 1.67 -9.75
C GLY A 195 10.99 0.14 -9.67
N THR A 196 11.52 -0.49 -8.62
CA THR A 196 11.46 -1.95 -8.42
C THR A 196 10.50 -2.28 -7.28
N PRO A 197 9.48 -3.15 -7.49
CA PRO A 197 8.57 -3.55 -6.43
C PRO A 197 9.27 -4.39 -5.36
N ASP A 198 8.97 -4.11 -4.08
CA ASP A 198 9.34 -4.96 -2.95
C ASP A 198 8.16 -5.14 -1.98
N THR A 199 8.30 -6.05 -1.02
CA THR A 199 7.20 -6.55 -0.19
C THR A 199 7.22 -5.92 1.19
N TRP A 200 6.27 -5.03 1.46
CA TRP A 200 6.00 -4.52 2.78
C TRP A 200 5.01 -5.44 3.49
N VAL A 201 5.10 -5.50 4.82
CA VAL A 201 4.24 -6.39 5.62
C VAL A 201 3.36 -5.56 6.53
N VAL A 202 2.04 -5.73 6.41
CA VAL A 202 1.04 -5.17 7.30
C VAL A 202 0.54 -6.28 8.22
N ASP A 203 0.80 -6.11 9.49
CA ASP A 203 0.54 -7.09 10.54
C ASP A 203 -0.54 -6.53 11.47
N ILE A 204 -1.72 -7.15 11.44
CA ILE A 204 -2.86 -6.80 12.30
C ILE A 204 -3.14 -7.99 13.20
N THR A 205 -2.73 -7.89 14.46
CA THR A 205 -2.84 -8.99 15.43
C THR A 205 -3.96 -8.79 16.42
N LYS A 206 -4.53 -9.90 16.87
CA LYS A 206 -5.44 -10.01 17.99
C LYS A 206 -4.66 -10.21 19.30
N THR A 207 -5.39 -10.21 20.41
CA THR A 207 -4.81 -10.43 21.75
C THR A 207 -4.17 -11.81 21.94
N ASP A 208 -4.62 -12.82 21.20
CA ASP A 208 -4.05 -14.18 21.21
C ASP A 208 -2.79 -14.31 20.32
N GLY A 209 -2.36 -13.23 19.65
CA GLY A 209 -1.26 -13.20 18.70
C GLY A 209 -1.62 -13.68 17.29
N GLY A 210 -2.85 -14.16 17.08
CA GLY A 210 -3.34 -14.54 15.76
C GLY A 210 -3.64 -13.32 14.87
N GLN A 211 -3.58 -13.50 13.56
CA GLN A 211 -3.91 -12.44 12.60
C GLN A 211 -5.42 -12.21 12.52
N VAL A 212 -5.80 -10.95 12.31
CA VAL A 212 -7.18 -10.56 12.00
C VAL A 212 -7.45 -10.85 10.52
N ALA A 213 -8.56 -11.53 10.24
CA ALA A 213 -8.94 -11.90 8.87
C ALA A 213 -10.00 -10.95 8.31
N GLY A 214 -9.86 -10.56 7.03
CA GLY A 214 -10.91 -9.86 6.29
C GLY A 214 -11.21 -8.43 6.78
N ALA A 215 -10.39 -7.86 7.65
CA ALA A 215 -10.50 -6.47 8.07
C ALA A 215 -10.05 -5.52 6.93
N PRO A 216 -10.85 -4.50 6.59
CA PRO A 216 -10.46 -3.47 5.63
C PRO A 216 -9.39 -2.57 6.24
N VAL A 217 -8.41 -2.17 5.42
CA VAL A 217 -7.34 -1.27 5.81
C VAL A 217 -7.14 -0.21 4.73
N THR A 218 -7.02 1.04 5.12
CA THR A 218 -6.65 2.14 4.22
C THR A 218 -5.15 2.31 4.24
N VAL A 219 -4.54 2.46 3.08
CA VAL A 219 -3.10 2.66 2.93
C VAL A 219 -2.79 4.00 2.28
N GLU A 220 -1.72 4.64 2.75
CA GLU A 220 -1.19 5.89 2.23
C GLU A 220 0.32 5.75 2.09
N LEU A 221 0.84 6.06 0.89
CA LEU A 221 2.24 5.95 0.53
C LEU A 221 2.81 7.34 0.22
N THR A 222 4.06 7.56 0.62
CA THR A 222 4.86 8.74 0.21
C THR A 222 6.15 8.23 -0.42
N ASP A 223 6.63 8.89 -1.48
CA ASP A 223 7.79 8.44 -2.28
C ASP A 223 7.65 6.98 -2.76
N ALA A 224 6.42 6.49 -2.87
CA ALA A 224 6.12 5.14 -3.31
C ALA A 224 4.68 5.05 -3.84
N THR A 225 4.41 3.99 -4.59
CA THR A 225 3.07 3.62 -5.07
C THR A 225 2.81 2.14 -4.85
N LEU A 226 1.54 1.74 -4.87
CA LEU A 226 1.14 0.35 -5.10
C LEU A 226 1.53 -0.07 -6.54
N GLU A 227 1.42 -1.37 -6.84
CA GLU A 227 1.72 -1.90 -8.18
C GLU A 227 0.84 -1.33 -9.30
N ASP A 228 -0.36 -0.85 -8.96
CA ASP A 228 -1.26 -0.17 -9.90
C ASP A 228 -0.90 1.31 -10.14
N GLY A 229 0.15 1.82 -9.48
CA GLY A 229 0.62 3.19 -9.59
C GLY A 229 -0.08 4.20 -8.67
N THR A 230 -1.00 3.77 -7.81
CA THR A 230 -1.68 4.66 -6.85
C THR A 230 -0.85 4.87 -5.58
N ALA A 231 -0.93 6.07 -5.00
CA ALA A 231 -0.26 6.41 -3.73
C ALA A 231 -1.16 6.18 -2.49
N ALA A 232 -2.41 5.75 -2.69
CA ALA A 232 -3.34 5.43 -1.62
C ALA A 232 -4.39 4.44 -2.13
N GLY A 233 -4.94 3.62 -1.24
CA GLY A 233 -5.96 2.64 -1.59
C GLY A 233 -6.57 1.95 -0.38
N GLU A 234 -7.58 1.11 -0.65
CA GLU A 234 -8.16 0.20 0.35
C GLU A 234 -7.68 -1.22 0.05
N LEU A 235 -7.16 -1.89 1.08
CA LEU A 235 -6.77 -3.28 1.06
C LEU A 235 -7.60 -4.05 2.09
N THR A 236 -7.52 -5.37 2.05
CA THR A 236 -8.17 -6.24 3.04
C THR A 236 -7.14 -7.23 3.57
N THR A 237 -7.11 -7.40 4.90
CA THR A 237 -6.25 -8.41 5.54
C THR A 237 -6.59 -9.81 5.07
N SER A 238 -5.57 -10.68 5.02
CA SER A 238 -5.71 -12.02 4.47
C SER A 238 -6.68 -12.88 5.29
N THR A 239 -7.43 -13.76 4.62
CA THR A 239 -8.28 -14.76 5.27
C THR A 239 -7.54 -16.04 5.64
N ASP A 240 -6.27 -16.19 5.24
CA ASP A 240 -5.45 -17.38 5.49
C ASP A 240 -4.71 -17.37 6.84
N GLY A 241 -4.97 -16.37 7.68
CA GLY A 241 -4.35 -16.24 9.00
C GLY A 241 -2.90 -15.74 8.98
N LYS A 242 -2.43 -15.16 7.86
CA LYS A 242 -1.10 -14.54 7.73
C LYS A 242 -1.18 -13.02 7.62
N ALA A 243 -0.06 -12.37 7.93
CA ALA A 243 0.10 -10.94 7.71
C ALA A 243 -0.07 -10.59 6.22
N LEU A 244 -0.59 -9.39 5.95
CA LEU A 244 -0.85 -8.92 4.61
C LEU A 244 0.47 -8.46 3.96
N ALA A 245 0.90 -9.17 2.92
CA ALA A 245 2.04 -8.79 2.09
C ALA A 245 1.57 -7.82 1.00
N VAL A 246 2.16 -6.63 0.95
CA VAL A 246 1.81 -5.56 -0.01
C VAL A 246 3.02 -5.25 -0.87
N LYS A 247 2.83 -5.30 -2.20
CA LYS A 247 3.85 -4.89 -3.15
C LYS A 247 3.85 -3.38 -3.32
N VAL A 248 4.99 -2.77 -3.08
CA VAL A 248 5.19 -1.32 -3.11
C VAL A 248 6.38 -1.00 -4.01
N VAL A 249 6.19 -0.02 -4.89
CA VAL A 249 7.20 0.47 -5.83
C VAL A 249 7.67 1.84 -5.35
N PRO A 250 8.94 2.01 -4.96
CA PRO A 250 9.46 3.31 -4.58
C PRO A 250 9.55 4.23 -5.79
N THR A 251 9.14 5.47 -5.61
CA THR A 251 9.22 6.55 -6.60
C THR A 251 10.17 7.66 -6.17
N GLY A 252 10.58 7.69 -4.90
CA GLY A 252 11.54 8.62 -4.34
C GLY A 252 12.49 7.94 -3.33
N PRO A 253 13.42 8.71 -2.74
CA PRO A 253 14.48 8.18 -1.89
C PRO A 253 14.04 7.77 -0.48
N ASN A 254 12.88 8.26 0.00
CA ASN A 254 12.40 7.99 1.36
C ASN A 254 11.00 7.37 1.35
N PRO A 255 10.82 6.18 0.73
CA PRO A 255 9.51 5.54 0.69
C PRO A 255 8.97 5.30 2.10
N SER A 256 7.71 5.65 2.31
CA SER A 256 6.98 5.35 3.55
C SER A 256 5.60 4.78 3.27
N PHE A 257 5.13 3.96 4.20
CA PHE A 257 3.87 3.25 4.14
C PHE A 257 3.15 3.49 5.46
N THR A 258 1.99 4.15 5.39
CA THR A 258 1.05 4.30 6.51
C THR A 258 -0.17 3.43 6.27
N VAL A 259 -0.59 2.71 7.30
CA VAL A 259 -1.83 1.95 7.36
C VAL A 259 -2.74 2.58 8.40
N LYS A 260 -4.02 2.72 8.06
CA LYS A 260 -5.10 3.16 8.94
C LYS A 260 -6.23 2.13 8.90
N LEU A 261 -6.80 1.81 10.05
CA LEU A 261 -7.96 0.93 10.12
C LEU A 261 -8.79 1.19 11.38
N ASP A 262 -10.03 0.72 11.32
CA ASP A 262 -10.91 0.65 12.46
C ASP A 262 -10.74 -0.71 13.14
N SER A 263 -10.55 -0.67 14.46
CA SER A 263 -10.41 -1.86 15.30
C SER A 263 -11.50 -1.89 16.36
N PRO A 264 -11.86 -3.08 16.90
CA PRO A 264 -12.78 -3.15 18.02
C PRO A 264 -12.24 -2.33 19.21
N ALA A 265 -13.11 -1.52 19.82
CA ALA A 265 -12.83 -0.81 21.05
C ALA A 265 -12.50 -1.81 22.14
N ASP A 266 -11.54 -1.46 23.00
CA ASP A 266 -11.09 -2.32 24.10
C ASP A 266 -12.28 -2.78 24.96
N ARG A 267 -13.27 -1.90 25.16
CA ARG A 267 -14.60 -2.21 25.70
C ARG A 267 -15.66 -1.29 25.07
N PRO A 268 -16.87 -1.79 24.78
CA PRO A 268 -17.92 -0.98 24.18
C PRO A 268 -18.47 0.03 25.17
N LYS A 269 -18.82 1.23 24.68
CA LYS A 269 -19.48 2.28 25.46
C LYS A 269 -20.94 2.40 25.09
N VAL A 270 -21.75 2.86 26.04
CA VAL A 270 -23.19 3.07 25.86
C VAL A 270 -23.55 4.54 25.86
N HIS A 271 -24.66 4.87 25.23
CA HIS A 271 -25.37 6.11 25.51
C HIS A 271 -26.47 5.85 26.53
N VAL A 272 -26.59 6.76 27.50
CA VAL A 272 -27.53 6.67 28.62
C VAL A 272 -28.68 7.65 28.38
N PRO A 273 -29.95 7.19 28.40
CA PRO A 273 -31.10 8.06 28.23
C PRO A 273 -31.31 8.94 29.46
N ALA A 274 -31.93 10.11 29.28
CA ALA A 274 -32.39 10.95 30.40
C ALA A 274 -33.54 10.29 31.22
N ASN A 275 -34.17 9.24 30.68
CA ASN A 275 -35.24 8.48 31.33
C ASN A 275 -34.75 7.11 31.77
N ASP A 276 -34.71 6.85 33.08
CA ASP A 276 -34.22 5.59 33.67
C ASP A 276 -35.09 4.35 33.39
N ASN A 277 -36.24 4.50 32.74
CA ASN A 277 -37.06 3.39 32.23
C ASN A 277 -36.72 3.01 30.79
N MET A 278 -35.88 3.80 30.12
CA MET A 278 -35.52 3.60 28.71
C MET A 278 -34.21 2.84 28.57
N GLN A 279 -34.09 2.09 27.49
CA GLN A 279 -32.90 1.31 27.17
C GLN A 279 -31.70 2.21 26.92
N ARG A 280 -30.55 1.83 27.49
CA ARG A 280 -29.26 2.25 26.96
C ARG A 280 -29.10 1.76 25.53
N ILE A 281 -28.42 2.57 24.72
CA ILE A 281 -28.18 2.25 23.31
C ILE A 281 -26.70 2.23 22.98
N VAL A 282 -26.33 1.43 21.99
CA VAL A 282 -25.01 1.46 21.33
C VAL A 282 -25.22 1.74 19.85
N THR A 283 -24.33 2.54 19.25
CA THR A 283 -24.42 2.96 17.85
C THR A 283 -23.32 2.30 17.04
N THR A 284 -22.13 2.87 17.03
CA THR A 284 -20.91 2.35 16.40
C THR A 284 -19.70 2.36 17.37
N GLY A 285 -19.91 2.77 18.62
CA GLY A 285 -18.89 3.02 19.66
C GLY A 285 -18.08 1.81 20.14
N GLY A 286 -18.11 0.71 19.39
CA GLY A 286 -17.20 -0.41 19.52
C GLY A 286 -15.96 -0.25 18.65
N GLU A 287 -15.58 0.97 18.21
CA GLU A 287 -14.42 1.18 17.35
C GLU A 287 -13.30 2.05 17.97
N LYS A 288 -12.07 1.75 17.59
CA LYS A 288 -10.83 2.48 17.89
C LYS A 288 -10.03 2.60 16.60
N LYS A 289 -9.60 3.81 16.26
CA LYS A 289 -8.74 4.05 15.10
C LYS A 289 -7.32 3.56 15.40
N LEU A 290 -6.77 2.69 14.54
CA LEU A 290 -5.37 2.28 14.57
C LEU A 290 -4.64 2.91 13.39
N THR A 291 -3.43 3.41 13.67
CA THR A 291 -2.49 3.89 12.65
C THR A 291 -1.15 3.24 12.89
N ALA A 292 -0.54 2.71 11.84
CA ALA A 292 0.81 2.16 11.87
C ALA A 292 1.58 2.65 10.65
N ASN A 293 2.86 2.93 10.82
CA ASN A 293 3.69 3.43 9.74
C ASN A 293 5.09 2.79 9.77
N ALA A 294 5.69 2.66 8.60
CA ALA A 294 7.09 2.33 8.43
C ALA A 294 7.69 3.17 7.29
N SER A 295 9.00 3.34 7.33
CA SER A 295 9.78 4.00 6.28
C SER A 295 11.10 3.26 6.07
N THR A 296 11.66 3.41 4.89
CA THR A 296 13.01 2.93 4.55
C THR A 296 13.65 3.87 3.53
N THR A 297 14.87 3.55 3.09
CA THR A 297 15.55 4.28 2.02
C THR A 297 15.45 3.52 0.70
N ALA A 298 15.45 4.27 -0.40
CA ALA A 298 15.57 3.73 -1.73
C ALA A 298 16.64 4.48 -2.54
N LYS A 299 17.31 3.74 -3.44
CA LYS A 299 18.27 4.31 -4.39
C LYS A 299 17.80 4.12 -5.81
N THR A 300 18.22 4.99 -6.69
CA THR A 300 18.07 4.84 -8.15
C THR A 300 18.71 3.53 -8.64
N PRO A 301 18.22 2.89 -9.70
CA PRO A 301 18.88 1.71 -10.25
C PRO A 301 20.35 1.98 -10.64
N PRO A 302 21.29 1.06 -10.35
CA PRO A 302 22.71 1.27 -10.60
C PRO A 302 22.99 1.40 -12.10
N GLY A 303 23.99 2.22 -12.41
CA GLY A 303 24.45 2.48 -13.78
C GLY A 303 25.65 1.62 -14.15
N VAL A 304 25.90 1.52 -15.46
CA VAL A 304 27.09 0.86 -16.01
C VAL A 304 27.76 1.79 -17.01
N VAL A 305 29.09 1.87 -16.97
CA VAL A 305 29.87 2.49 -18.05
C VAL A 305 30.55 1.38 -18.86
N LYS A 306 30.31 1.35 -20.17
CA LYS A 306 31.06 0.53 -21.12
C LYS A 306 31.99 1.41 -21.92
N VAL A 307 33.23 0.98 -22.00
CA VAL A 307 34.30 1.68 -22.67
C VAL A 307 34.64 0.96 -23.96
N GLY A 308 34.84 1.71 -25.04
CA GLY A 308 35.35 1.20 -26.31
C GLY A 308 36.59 1.97 -26.74
N LYS A 309 37.68 1.25 -27.02
CA LYS A 309 38.91 1.83 -27.56
C LYS A 309 39.18 1.29 -28.95
N THR A 310 39.33 2.20 -29.91
CA THR A 310 39.58 1.84 -31.30
C THR A 310 40.74 2.60 -31.92
N ASP A 311 41.32 1.99 -32.94
CA ASP A 311 42.29 2.58 -33.85
C ASP A 311 41.56 3.60 -34.74
N ALA A 312 42.06 4.84 -34.77
CA ALA A 312 41.48 5.94 -35.53
C ALA A 312 41.57 5.72 -37.06
N GLU A 313 42.54 4.95 -37.53
CA GLU A 313 42.77 4.66 -38.94
C GLU A 313 42.05 3.38 -39.38
N THR A 314 42.09 2.32 -38.56
CA THR A 314 41.56 1.01 -38.95
C THR A 314 40.19 0.67 -38.36
N GLY A 315 39.74 1.41 -37.33
CA GLY A 315 38.53 1.12 -36.57
C GLY A 315 38.60 -0.15 -35.71
N LYS A 316 39.76 -0.83 -35.68
CA LYS A 316 39.95 -2.05 -34.90
C LYS A 316 40.04 -1.74 -33.40
N ALA A 317 39.60 -2.69 -32.60
CA ALA A 317 39.73 -2.62 -31.15
C ALA A 317 41.19 -2.57 -30.68
N ILE A 318 41.47 -1.76 -29.65
CA ILE A 318 42.80 -1.64 -29.03
C ILE A 318 42.77 -2.22 -27.61
N ALA A 319 43.52 -3.30 -27.40
CA ALA A 319 43.70 -3.92 -26.10
C ALA A 319 44.83 -3.28 -25.29
N GLY A 320 44.74 -3.34 -23.96
CA GLY A 320 45.80 -2.94 -23.03
C GLY A 320 45.94 -1.44 -22.79
N VAL A 321 44.98 -0.60 -23.23
CA VAL A 321 44.99 0.84 -22.92
C VAL A 321 44.57 1.05 -21.48
N ALA A 322 45.34 1.83 -20.71
CA ALA A 322 45.02 2.17 -19.34
C ALA A 322 44.16 3.45 -19.27
N LEU A 323 42.96 3.32 -18.69
CA LEU A 323 41.99 4.40 -18.58
C LEU A 323 41.62 4.63 -17.11
N LYS A 324 41.73 5.87 -16.65
CA LYS A 324 41.33 6.30 -15.33
C LYS A 324 39.87 6.76 -15.35
N VAL A 325 39.07 6.29 -14.40
CA VAL A 325 37.64 6.58 -14.27
C VAL A 325 37.42 7.62 -13.18
N THR A 326 36.95 8.81 -13.53
CA THR A 326 36.83 9.94 -12.60
C THR A 326 35.44 10.57 -12.61
N ALA A 327 35.20 11.43 -11.63
CA ALA A 327 34.16 12.44 -11.63
C ALA A 327 34.45 13.54 -12.69
N PRO A 328 33.56 14.54 -12.86
CA PRO A 328 33.68 15.57 -13.90
C PRO A 328 34.94 16.43 -13.82
N ASP A 329 35.46 16.63 -12.61
CA ASP A 329 36.68 17.39 -12.33
C ASP A 329 37.95 16.74 -12.91
N GLY A 330 37.88 15.48 -13.35
CA GLY A 330 39.02 14.74 -13.90
C GLY A 330 40.02 14.26 -12.85
N GLN A 331 39.73 14.45 -11.56
CA GLN A 331 40.63 14.15 -10.44
C GLN A 331 39.97 13.24 -9.41
N SER A 332 38.78 13.60 -8.94
CA SER A 332 38.07 12.83 -7.93
C SER A 332 37.59 11.50 -8.50
N PRO A 333 37.58 10.41 -7.72
CA PRO A 333 36.97 9.16 -8.14
C PRO A 333 35.47 9.34 -8.45
N ALA A 334 34.96 8.60 -9.44
CA ALA A 334 33.51 8.42 -9.59
C ALA A 334 32.94 7.69 -8.36
N LYS A 335 31.62 7.65 -8.18
CA LYS A 335 31.00 7.00 -7.02
C LYS A 335 30.35 5.66 -7.38
N ARG A 336 30.47 4.69 -6.47
CA ARG A 336 29.71 3.44 -6.46
C ARG A 336 28.29 3.69 -5.96
N GLN A 337 27.41 2.71 -6.15
CA GLN A 337 26.01 2.77 -5.74
C GLN A 337 25.80 2.93 -4.22
N ASP A 338 26.79 2.57 -3.41
CA ASP A 338 26.83 2.79 -1.96
C ASP A 338 27.41 4.17 -1.56
N ASP A 339 27.54 5.09 -2.51
CA ASP A 339 28.17 6.41 -2.38
C ASP A 339 29.67 6.42 -2.06
N THR A 340 30.31 5.25 -1.98
CA THR A 340 31.76 5.15 -1.78
C THR A 340 32.53 5.50 -3.05
N ALA A 341 33.79 5.92 -2.89
CA ALA A 341 34.66 6.29 -3.99
C ALA A 341 35.07 5.05 -4.81
N LEU A 342 34.93 5.13 -6.14
CA LEU A 342 35.39 4.12 -7.10
C LEU A 342 36.92 4.19 -7.24
N THR A 343 37.60 3.55 -6.30
CA THR A 343 39.06 3.59 -6.19
C THR A 343 39.71 2.27 -6.60
N GLY A 344 40.96 2.35 -7.04
CA GLY A 344 41.86 1.22 -7.21
C GLY A 344 42.53 0.82 -5.89
N PRO A 345 43.45 -0.17 -5.91
CA PRO A 345 44.13 -0.68 -4.71
C PRO A 345 44.90 0.39 -3.92
N GLU A 346 45.33 1.47 -4.58
CA GLU A 346 46.12 2.55 -4.00
C GLU A 346 45.26 3.68 -3.41
N GLY A 347 43.92 3.55 -3.44
CA GLY A 347 43.00 4.58 -2.96
C GLY A 347 42.78 5.75 -3.92
N GLU A 348 43.49 5.77 -5.06
CA GLU A 348 43.24 6.70 -6.17
C GLU A 348 42.08 6.23 -7.06
N ALA A 349 41.61 7.12 -7.95
CA ALA A 349 40.57 6.80 -8.92
C ALA A 349 40.90 5.52 -9.72
N LEU A 350 39.91 4.66 -9.93
CA LEU A 350 40.10 3.37 -10.59
C LEU A 350 40.76 3.53 -11.97
N VAL A 351 41.88 2.83 -12.16
CA VAL A 351 42.51 2.63 -13.48
C VAL A 351 42.19 1.22 -13.97
N LEU A 352 41.62 1.14 -15.17
CA LEU A 352 41.26 -0.11 -15.82
C LEU A 352 42.03 -0.27 -17.13
N GLN A 353 42.21 -1.51 -17.59
CA GLN A 353 42.81 -1.81 -18.89
C GLN A 353 41.75 -2.37 -19.84
N THR A 354 41.82 -1.97 -21.11
CA THR A 354 40.96 -2.56 -22.14
C THR A 354 41.33 -4.01 -22.40
N ALA A 355 40.31 -4.87 -22.53
CA ALA A 355 40.46 -6.28 -22.85
C ALA A 355 40.86 -6.48 -24.32
N THR A 356 41.01 -7.74 -24.75
CA THR A 356 41.41 -8.11 -26.12
C THR A 356 40.44 -7.62 -27.20
N ASP A 357 39.17 -7.38 -26.84
CA ASP A 357 38.14 -6.82 -27.71
C ASP A 357 38.10 -5.28 -27.69
N GLY A 358 39.07 -4.65 -27.03
CA GLY A 358 39.18 -3.20 -26.89
C GLY A 358 38.17 -2.58 -25.95
N THR A 359 37.50 -3.39 -25.12
CA THR A 359 36.47 -2.90 -24.21
C THR A 359 36.85 -3.01 -22.75
N ALA A 360 36.18 -2.23 -21.91
CA ALA A 360 36.17 -2.40 -20.46
C ALA A 360 34.80 -2.02 -19.91
N THR A 361 34.47 -2.51 -18.71
CA THR A 361 33.17 -2.23 -18.08
C THR A 361 33.38 -1.81 -16.63
N VAL A 362 32.64 -0.78 -16.22
CA VAL A 362 32.54 -0.31 -14.83
C VAL A 362 31.09 -0.48 -14.39
N PRO A 363 30.77 -1.56 -13.65
CA PRO A 363 29.42 -1.78 -13.14
C PRO A 363 29.18 -1.01 -11.83
N ASP A 364 27.92 -1.03 -11.37
CA ASP A 364 27.51 -0.62 -10.02
C ASP A 364 27.84 0.85 -9.68
N LEU A 365 27.63 1.73 -10.65
CA LEU A 365 27.84 3.16 -10.51
C LEU A 365 26.60 3.83 -9.92
N ARG A 366 26.83 4.81 -9.03
CA ARG A 366 25.80 5.76 -8.58
C ARG A 366 25.10 6.40 -9.77
N THR A 367 23.79 6.63 -9.67
CA THR A 367 23.03 7.33 -10.71
C THR A 367 22.08 8.39 -10.13
N PRO A 368 21.81 9.49 -10.84
CA PRO A 368 22.60 9.97 -11.98
C PRO A 368 23.98 10.48 -11.51
N GLN A 369 25.00 10.28 -12.33
CA GLN A 369 26.30 10.97 -12.15
C GLN A 369 27.00 11.14 -13.50
N GLU A 370 27.85 12.15 -13.62
CA GLU A 370 28.73 12.29 -14.77
C GLU A 370 30.07 11.59 -14.49
N VAL A 371 30.50 10.77 -15.45
CA VAL A 371 31.74 9.97 -15.40
C VAL A 371 32.62 10.37 -16.56
N CYS A 372 33.90 10.57 -16.28
CA CYS A 372 34.93 10.82 -17.27
C CYS A 372 35.93 9.67 -17.34
N LEU A 373 36.40 9.38 -18.55
CA LEU A 373 37.52 8.48 -18.81
C LEU A 373 38.69 9.32 -19.30
N ILE A 374 39.84 9.12 -18.68
CA ILE A 374 41.09 9.79 -19.03
C ILE A 374 42.11 8.72 -19.35
N GLU A 375 42.70 8.77 -20.54
CA GLU A 375 43.77 7.85 -20.90
C GLU A 375 45.04 8.21 -20.13
N VAL A 376 45.57 7.26 -19.37
CA VAL A 376 46.77 7.46 -18.54
C VAL A 376 47.99 6.73 -19.07
N ALA A 377 47.78 5.69 -19.89
CA ALA A 377 48.84 5.07 -20.69
C ALA A 377 48.26 4.47 -21.98
N PRO A 378 48.85 4.76 -23.14
CA PRO A 378 48.48 4.14 -24.41
C PRO A 378 48.92 2.67 -24.44
N ALA A 379 48.28 1.90 -25.32
CA ALA A 379 48.75 0.55 -25.65
C ALA A 379 50.01 0.63 -26.51
N LYS A 380 50.78 -0.46 -26.53
CA LYS A 380 51.99 -0.57 -27.35
C LYS A 380 51.67 -0.37 -28.85
N GLY A 381 52.45 0.49 -29.52
CA GLY A 381 52.26 0.91 -30.90
C GLY A 381 51.35 2.13 -31.09
N TYR A 382 51.07 2.88 -30.02
CA TYR A 382 50.23 4.09 -30.00
C TYR A 382 50.84 5.23 -29.17
N GLU A 383 52.12 5.12 -28.81
CA GLU A 383 52.82 6.05 -27.92
C GLU A 383 53.16 7.39 -28.60
N GLU A 384 53.37 7.43 -29.93
CA GLU A 384 53.82 8.64 -30.68
C GLU A 384 52.85 9.82 -30.52
N PHE A 385 51.55 9.54 -30.39
CA PHE A 385 50.49 10.56 -30.37
C PHE A 385 49.87 10.80 -29.00
N PHE A 386 50.42 10.20 -27.94
CA PHE A 386 49.94 10.38 -26.58
C PHE A 386 50.71 11.49 -25.85
N ASP A 387 50.00 12.51 -25.35
CA ASP A 387 50.57 13.54 -24.47
C ASP A 387 50.07 13.34 -23.03
N PRO A 388 50.95 12.96 -22.08
CA PRO A 388 50.54 12.80 -20.68
C PRO A 388 50.10 14.11 -20.01
N ASN A 389 50.46 15.28 -20.55
CA ASN A 389 50.03 16.58 -20.03
C ASN A 389 48.69 17.05 -20.60
N ALA A 390 48.26 16.44 -21.72
CA ALA A 390 46.98 16.69 -22.36
C ALA A 390 46.32 15.36 -22.79
N PRO A 391 46.05 14.45 -21.84
CA PRO A 391 45.59 13.11 -22.16
C PRO A 391 44.21 13.14 -22.82
N PRO A 392 43.92 12.22 -23.77
CA PRO A 392 42.58 12.02 -24.29
C PRO A 392 41.55 11.81 -23.18
N LYS A 393 40.44 12.56 -23.25
CA LYS A 393 39.35 12.54 -22.26
C LYS A 393 37.99 12.48 -22.95
N VAL A 394 37.07 11.69 -22.39
CA VAL A 394 35.65 11.67 -22.76
C VAL A 394 34.79 11.58 -21.51
N CYS A 395 33.65 12.28 -21.48
CA CYS A 395 32.72 12.25 -20.35
C CYS A 395 31.29 11.99 -20.81
N GLY A 396 30.45 11.52 -19.89
CA GLY A 396 29.01 11.47 -20.08
C GLY A 396 28.27 11.19 -18.78
N THR A 397 26.97 11.44 -18.78
CA THR A 397 26.09 11.16 -17.63
C THR A 397 25.57 9.73 -17.70
N VAL A 398 25.78 8.96 -16.64
CA VAL A 398 25.14 7.67 -16.46
C VAL A 398 23.81 7.87 -15.74
N GLU A 399 22.72 7.65 -16.48
CA GLU A 399 21.35 7.74 -15.97
C GLU A 399 20.93 6.46 -15.22
N PRO A 400 19.91 6.53 -14.34
CA PRO A 400 19.43 5.37 -13.58
C PRO A 400 19.15 4.13 -14.45
N GLY A 401 19.79 3.01 -14.10
CA GLY A 401 19.62 1.70 -14.76
C GLY A 401 20.19 1.61 -16.18
N GLN A 402 20.86 2.65 -16.67
CA GLN A 402 21.37 2.69 -18.03
C GLN A 402 22.81 2.21 -18.13
N THR A 403 23.19 1.81 -19.35
CA THR A 403 24.58 1.63 -19.75
C THR A 403 25.03 2.83 -20.58
N LEU A 404 25.92 3.65 -20.02
CA LEU A 404 26.61 4.71 -20.76
C LEU A 404 27.75 4.10 -21.56
N VAL A 405 27.79 4.36 -22.87
CA VAL A 405 28.89 3.93 -23.75
C VAL A 405 29.81 5.11 -24.02
N LEU A 406 31.07 4.99 -23.66
CA LEU A 406 32.11 5.98 -23.91
C LEU A 406 33.16 5.42 -24.86
N ALA A 407 33.46 6.16 -25.93
CA ALA A 407 34.39 5.74 -26.97
C ALA A 407 35.57 6.71 -27.07
N LEU A 408 36.77 6.15 -27.21
CA LEU A 408 38.03 6.88 -27.38
C LEU A 408 38.79 6.25 -28.55
N THR A 409 39.41 7.07 -29.40
CA THR A 409 40.24 6.60 -30.51
C THR A 409 41.71 6.93 -30.27
N ASN A 410 42.64 6.07 -30.69
CA ASN A 410 44.07 6.38 -30.74
C ASN A 410 44.60 6.24 -32.16
N LYS A 411 45.59 7.07 -32.49
CA LYS A 411 46.30 6.97 -33.76
C LYS A 411 47.51 6.05 -33.60
N PRO A 412 47.70 5.03 -34.45
CA PRO A 412 48.85 4.15 -34.37
C PRO A 412 50.14 4.89 -34.70
N ASP A 413 51.25 4.43 -34.14
CA ASP A 413 52.59 4.95 -34.44
C ASP A 413 52.92 4.80 -35.93
N LYS A 414 53.66 5.77 -36.48
CA LYS A 414 54.10 5.65 -37.87
C LYS A 414 55.12 4.51 -37.97
N PRO A 415 54.98 3.62 -38.97
CA PRO A 415 55.99 2.59 -39.20
C PRO A 415 57.32 3.26 -39.53
N VAL A 416 58.32 3.08 -38.66
CA VAL A 416 59.70 3.45 -38.94
C VAL A 416 60.21 2.48 -39.98
N VAL A 417 60.09 2.83 -41.25
CA VAL A 417 60.71 2.06 -42.34
C VAL A 417 62.22 2.31 -42.25
N PRO A 418 63.05 1.28 -41.97
CA PRO A 418 64.50 1.45 -41.99
C PRO A 418 64.91 1.69 -43.44
N ILE A 419 65.32 2.91 -43.76
CA ILE A 419 65.90 3.23 -45.06
C ILE A 419 67.38 2.82 -45.04
N THR A 420 67.66 1.52 -44.88
CA THR A 420 68.99 1.01 -45.17
C THR A 420 69.02 0.71 -46.67
N ILE A 421 69.51 1.65 -47.47
CA ILE A 421 69.86 1.40 -48.87
C ILE A 421 71.19 0.64 -48.85
N PRO A 422 71.25 -0.63 -49.29
CA PRO A 422 72.53 -1.30 -49.50
C PRO A 422 73.16 -0.70 -50.77
N ALA A 423 74.32 -0.08 -50.61
CA ALA A 423 75.18 0.26 -51.72
C ALA A 423 75.76 -1.03 -52.34
N GLY A 424 75.53 -1.27 -53.63
CA GLY A 424 76.13 -2.41 -54.35
C GLY A 424 75.51 -2.69 -55.72
N SER A 425 76.11 -2.09 -56.74
CA SER A 425 76.12 -2.35 -58.19
C SER A 425 75.40 -3.58 -58.80
N GLU A 426 74.60 -3.25 -59.83
CA GLU A 426 74.30 -3.95 -61.09
C GLU A 426 73.77 -5.40 -61.10
N GLY A 427 72.53 -5.55 -61.58
CA GLY A 427 71.98 -6.81 -62.06
C GLY A 427 70.46 -6.74 -62.21
N ALA A 428 69.97 -6.76 -63.45
CA ALA A 428 68.56 -6.65 -63.80
C ALA A 428 67.65 -7.65 -63.06
N GLY A 429 66.57 -7.14 -62.46
CA GLY A 429 65.53 -7.96 -61.85
C GLY A 429 64.32 -7.11 -61.48
N VAL A 430 63.29 -7.16 -62.32
CA VAL A 430 61.97 -6.60 -62.05
C VAL A 430 61.41 -7.28 -60.79
N VAL A 431 61.20 -6.54 -59.70
CA VAL A 431 60.42 -7.02 -58.54
C VAL A 431 59.49 -5.91 -58.05
N ALA A 432 58.23 -6.30 -57.89
CA ALA A 432 57.05 -5.47 -57.86
C ALA A 432 57.00 -4.46 -56.70
N LYS A 433 56.54 -3.24 -57.02
CA LYS A 433 55.91 -2.34 -56.04
C LYS A 433 54.57 -2.96 -55.64
N ALA A 434 54.50 -3.54 -54.44
CA ALA A 434 53.21 -3.77 -53.79
C ALA A 434 52.68 -2.42 -53.32
N ALA A 435 51.86 -1.78 -54.15
CA ALA A 435 50.96 -0.73 -53.71
C ALA A 435 49.80 -1.42 -52.98
N TYR A 436 49.80 -1.42 -51.66
CA TYR A 436 48.58 -1.71 -50.92
C TYR A 436 47.71 -0.47 -50.98
N THR A 437 46.79 -0.43 -51.94
CA THR A 437 45.58 0.38 -51.81
C THR A 437 44.70 -0.32 -50.79
N THR A 438 44.84 0.03 -49.51
CA THR A 438 43.81 -0.29 -48.52
C THR A 438 42.64 0.64 -48.82
N GLU A 439 41.75 0.22 -49.71
CA GLU A 439 40.41 0.81 -49.79
C GLU A 439 39.70 0.50 -48.47
N VAL A 440 39.63 1.50 -47.60
CA VAL A 440 38.72 1.48 -46.47
C VAL A 440 37.34 1.74 -47.05
N SER A 441 36.54 0.69 -47.12
CA SER A 441 35.09 0.80 -47.31
C SER A 441 34.52 1.71 -46.23
N THR A 442 33.95 2.84 -46.64
CA THR A 442 33.23 3.80 -45.81
C THR A 442 32.04 3.15 -45.05
N GLY A 443 31.68 1.90 -45.36
CA GLY A 443 30.68 1.11 -44.64
C GLY A 443 31.11 0.57 -43.28
N ALA A 444 32.42 0.50 -42.97
CA ALA A 444 32.90 -0.06 -41.70
C ALA A 444 32.68 0.89 -40.49
N LEU A 445 32.67 2.21 -40.72
CA LEU A 445 32.45 3.23 -39.68
C LEU A 445 30.99 3.31 -39.19
N VAL A 446 30.03 2.90 -40.02
CA VAL A 446 28.61 2.80 -39.62
C VAL A 446 28.32 1.45 -38.93
N GLY A 447 29.12 0.42 -39.21
CA GLY A 447 28.90 -0.95 -38.72
C GLY A 447 29.03 -1.12 -37.21
N PHE A 448 30.02 -0.51 -36.55
CA PHE A 448 30.22 -0.67 -35.11
C PHE A 448 29.27 0.19 -34.27
N GLY A 449 29.02 1.44 -34.67
CA GLY A 449 27.99 2.27 -34.04
C GLY A 449 26.59 1.67 -34.21
N GLY A 450 26.28 1.14 -35.41
CA GLY A 450 25.00 0.51 -35.72
C GLY A 450 24.76 -0.82 -34.99
N VAL A 451 25.76 -1.71 -34.90
CA VAL A 451 25.59 -3.01 -34.23
C VAL A 451 25.50 -2.86 -32.70
N VAL A 452 26.19 -1.89 -32.10
CA VAL A 452 26.06 -1.58 -30.66
C VAL A 452 24.72 -0.89 -30.36
N LEU A 453 24.25 0.03 -31.21
CA LEU A 453 22.94 0.66 -31.07
C LEU A 453 21.79 -0.33 -31.27
N ILE A 454 21.89 -1.27 -32.21
CA ILE A 454 20.89 -2.34 -32.45
C ILE A 454 20.87 -3.35 -31.29
N GLY A 455 22.03 -3.69 -30.74
CA GLY A 455 22.12 -4.54 -29.53
C GLY A 455 21.46 -3.89 -28.30
N ALA A 456 21.70 -2.60 -28.07
CA ALA A 456 21.11 -1.86 -26.96
C ALA A 456 19.58 -1.68 -27.12
N THR A 457 19.10 -1.41 -28.34
CA THR A 457 17.64 -1.30 -28.61
C THR A 457 16.93 -2.65 -28.53
N LEU A 458 17.53 -3.75 -28.98
CA LEU A 458 16.91 -5.09 -28.88
C LEU A 458 16.83 -5.60 -27.44
N VAL A 459 17.84 -5.33 -26.61
CA VAL A 459 17.78 -5.67 -25.16
C VAL A 459 16.75 -4.80 -24.45
N GLY A 460 16.71 -3.49 -24.73
CA GLY A 460 15.68 -2.60 -24.20
C GLY A 460 14.25 -2.99 -24.60
N LEU A 461 14.05 -3.41 -25.86
CA LEU A 461 12.75 -3.90 -26.35
C LEU A 461 12.36 -5.27 -25.76
N LEU A 462 13.31 -6.16 -25.51
CA LEU A 462 13.04 -7.45 -24.86
C LEU A 462 12.69 -7.28 -23.37
N VAL A 463 13.36 -6.36 -22.67
CA VAL A 463 13.00 -6.00 -21.29
C VAL A 463 11.62 -5.34 -21.25
N ARG A 464 11.32 -4.43 -22.19
CA ARG A 464 9.99 -3.79 -22.31
C ARG A 464 8.88 -4.78 -22.68
N ARG A 465 9.13 -5.74 -23.58
CA ARG A 465 8.16 -6.80 -23.93
C ARG A 465 7.92 -7.78 -22.80
N ARG A 466 8.93 -8.09 -21.99
CA ARG A 466 8.78 -8.98 -20.81
C ARG A 466 8.05 -8.28 -19.66
N ALA A 467 8.12 -6.95 -19.59
CA ALA A 467 7.34 -6.13 -18.68
C ALA A 467 5.86 -6.00 -19.12
N THR A 468 5.57 -5.96 -20.43
CA THR A 468 4.18 -5.87 -20.95
C THR A 468 3.50 -7.20 -21.24
N SER A 469 4.23 -8.32 -21.38
CA SER A 469 3.65 -9.66 -21.59
C SER A 469 3.41 -10.45 -20.30
N ARG A 470 3.57 -9.80 -19.15
CA ARG A 470 3.24 -10.35 -17.82
C ARG A 470 2.25 -9.47 -17.05
N SER A 471 1.63 -8.51 -17.75
CA SER A 471 0.42 -7.81 -17.33
C SER A 471 -0.81 -8.70 -17.56
#